data_AF-A0A0A2LX72-F1
#
_entry.id   AF-A0A0A2LX72-F1
#
_cell.length_a   1.000
_cell.length_b   1.000
_cell.length_c   1.000
_cell.angle_alpha   90.00
_cell.angle_beta   90.00
_cell.angle_gamma   90.00
#
_symmetry.space_group_name_H-M   'P 1'
#
loop_
_entity.id
_entity.type
_entity.pdbx_description
1 polymer ?
#
loop_
_entity_poly.entity_id
_entity_poly.type
_entity_poly.pdbx_seq_one_letter_code
_entity_poly.pdbx_strand_id
1 'polypeptide(L)'
;MKNNIDPIEIEEIENYLNYIRPPEEIRDQFDISYRIEKQSVIIFEIRPNWQDQNIKMEIDVVKSTFVKKDNNWKVYWKRADLKWHLYKPNPIVQNLLDFIRLIEKDEYGCFWG
;
A
#
# COMPACT_ATOMS: atom_id res chain seq x y z
N MET A 1 -5.35 -19.69 6.34
CA MET A 1 -4.14 -19.77 5.48
C MET A 1 -3.09 -18.90 6.14
N LYS A 2 -1.91 -19.45 6.49
CA LYS A 2 -0.85 -18.65 7.13
C LYS A 2 -0.23 -17.72 6.09
N ASN A 3 -0.20 -16.41 6.35
CA ASN A 3 0.54 -15.47 5.52
C ASN A 3 2.03 -15.84 5.60
N ASN A 4 2.69 -15.95 4.44
CA ASN A 4 4.11 -16.35 4.34
C ASN A 4 5.04 -15.13 4.24
N ILE A 5 4.61 -13.98 4.76
CA ILE A 5 5.40 -12.75 4.81
C ILE A 5 6.13 -12.77 6.17
N ASP A 6 7.41 -12.42 6.17
CA ASP A 6 8.21 -12.36 7.38
C ASP A 6 7.60 -11.36 8.38
N PRO A 7 7.46 -11.71 9.67
CA PRO A 7 6.98 -10.77 10.69
C PRO A 7 7.71 -9.43 10.70
N ILE A 8 9.03 -9.40 10.44
CA ILE A 8 9.79 -8.14 10.40
C ILE A 8 9.31 -7.22 9.27
N GLU A 9 8.98 -7.80 8.12
CA GLU A 9 8.48 -7.06 6.96
C GLU A 9 7.10 -6.46 7.25
N ILE A 10 6.28 -7.14 8.04
CA ILE A 10 4.97 -6.64 8.48
C ILE A 10 5.16 -5.49 9.47
N GLU A 11 6.07 -5.63 10.43
CA GLU A 11 6.39 -4.60 11.42
C GLU A 11 6.84 -3.28 10.74
N GLU A 12 7.67 -3.35 9.70
CA GLU A 12 8.09 -2.18 8.93
C GLU A 12 6.90 -1.44 8.30
N ILE A 13 5.92 -2.17 7.75
CA ILE A 13 4.69 -1.58 7.20
C ILE A 13 3.86 -0.92 8.30
N GLU A 14 3.71 -1.57 9.45
CA GLU A 14 2.95 -1.03 10.58
C GLU A 14 3.60 0.23 11.16
N ASN A 15 4.93 0.23 11.30
CA ASN A 15 5.70 1.40 11.73
C ASN A 15 5.54 2.57 10.75
N TYR A 16 5.64 2.29 9.45
CA TYR A 16 5.42 3.30 8.42
C TYR A 16 4.00 3.87 8.46
N LEU A 17 2.97 3.03 8.56
CA LEU A 17 1.59 3.50 8.68
C LEU A 17 1.37 4.33 9.93
N ASN A 18 1.92 3.93 11.08
CA ASN A 18 1.83 4.72 12.29
C ASN A 18 2.46 6.12 12.13
N TYR A 19 3.49 6.24 11.28
CA TYR A 19 4.13 7.52 10.96
C TYR A 19 3.29 8.40 10.01
N ILE A 20 2.70 7.82 8.96
CA ILE A 20 1.97 8.60 7.94
C ILE A 20 0.48 8.78 8.21
N ARG A 21 -0.10 7.97 9.10
CA ARG A 21 -1.53 8.05 9.40
C ARG A 21 -1.88 9.41 9.97
N PRO A 22 -3.03 9.97 9.59
CA PRO A 22 -3.43 11.26 10.09
C PRO A 22 -3.76 11.23 11.60
N PRO A 23 -3.86 12.41 12.23
CA PRO A 23 -4.37 12.54 13.60
C PRO A 23 -5.74 11.87 13.76
N GLU A 24 -6.01 11.36 14.95
CA GLU A 24 -7.23 10.58 15.24
C GLU A 24 -8.51 11.35 14.93
N GLU A 25 -8.49 12.67 15.13
CA GLU A 25 -9.63 13.56 14.94
C GLU A 25 -10.15 13.59 13.49
N ILE A 26 -9.30 13.25 12.51
CA ILE A 26 -9.68 13.26 11.09
C ILE A 26 -9.77 11.87 10.47
N ARG A 27 -9.49 10.80 11.23
CA ARG A 27 -9.49 9.41 10.71
C ARG A 27 -10.85 8.92 10.21
N ASP A 28 -11.94 9.51 10.68
CA ASP A 28 -13.26 9.21 10.14
C ASP A 28 -13.51 9.80 8.75
N GLN A 29 -12.78 10.85 8.38
CA GLN A 29 -12.87 11.50 7.07
C GLN A 29 -11.78 11.00 6.11
N PHE A 30 -10.61 10.66 6.64
CA PHE A 30 -9.49 10.15 5.88
C PHE A 30 -8.58 9.35 6.80
N ASP A 31 -8.32 8.09 6.47
CA ASP A 31 -7.31 7.27 7.13
C ASP A 31 -6.54 6.45 6.10
N ILE A 32 -5.44 5.85 6.53
CA ILE A 32 -4.61 4.98 5.70
C ILE A 32 -4.46 3.65 6.43
N SER A 33 -4.66 2.57 5.69
CA SER A 33 -4.51 1.22 6.22
C SER A 33 -3.87 0.30 5.19
N TYR A 34 -3.65 -0.94 5.59
CA TYR A 34 -3.14 -1.98 4.71
C TYR A 34 -3.90 -3.29 4.92
N ARG A 35 -3.80 -4.15 3.91
CA ARG A 35 -4.27 -5.53 3.99
C ARG A 35 -3.30 -6.45 3.29
N ILE A 36 -3.29 -7.70 3.75
CA ILE A 36 -2.50 -8.76 3.16
C ILE A 36 -3.41 -9.68 2.36
N GLU A 37 -3.16 -9.77 1.05
CA GLU A 37 -3.86 -10.67 0.15
C GLU A 37 -2.87 -11.70 -0.42
N LYS A 38 -2.94 -12.93 0.08
CA LYS A 38 -2.04 -14.04 -0.25
C LYS A 38 -0.58 -13.75 0.11
N GLN A 39 0.17 -13.17 -0.83
CA GLN A 39 1.58 -12.80 -0.71
C GLN A 39 1.79 -11.33 -1.11
N SER A 40 0.70 -10.55 -1.10
CA SER A 40 0.70 -9.15 -1.45
C SER A 40 0.38 -8.30 -0.24
N VAL A 41 1.11 -7.22 -0.07
CA VAL A 41 0.78 -6.11 0.83
C VAL A 41 0.15 -5.02 -0.02
N ILE A 42 -1.05 -4.59 0.34
CA ILE A 42 -1.78 -3.52 -0.35
C ILE A 42 -2.01 -2.42 0.67
N ILE A 43 -1.51 -1.22 0.38
CA ILE A 43 -1.79 0.00 1.15
C ILE A 43 -2.93 0.72 0.44
N PHE A 44 -3.88 1.22 1.21
CA PHE A 44 -5.09 1.87 0.71
C PHE A 44 -5.52 3.01 1.63
N GLU A 45 -6.22 3.97 1.04
CA GLU A 45 -6.90 5.02 1.77
C GLU A 45 -8.30 4.57 2.16
N ILE A 46 -8.77 5.07 3.31
CA ILE A 46 -10.14 4.92 3.78
C ILE A 46 -10.77 6.31 3.76
N ARG A 47 -11.83 6.48 2.96
CA ARG A 47 -12.58 7.73 2.86
C ARG A 47 -14.08 7.47 2.83
N PRO A 48 -14.93 8.36 3.36
CA PRO A 48 -16.37 8.30 3.14
C PRO A 48 -16.70 8.35 1.64
N ASN A 49 -17.74 7.63 1.23
CA ASN A 49 -18.27 7.73 -0.12
C ASN A 49 -18.83 9.14 -0.35
N TRP A 50 -18.56 9.70 -1.53
CA TRP A 50 -19.02 11.05 -1.89
C TRP A 50 -20.55 11.18 -1.95
N GLN A 51 -21.28 10.08 -2.20
CA GLN A 51 -22.75 10.05 -2.23
C GLN A 51 -23.36 9.79 -0.86
N ASP A 52 -22.74 8.91 -0.06
CA ASP A 52 -23.22 8.53 1.27
C ASP A 52 -22.05 8.43 2.23
N GLN A 53 -21.90 9.46 3.07
CA GLN A 53 -20.80 9.56 4.02
C GLN A 53 -20.82 8.47 5.11
N ASN A 54 -21.93 7.73 5.26
CA ASN A 54 -21.99 6.60 6.18
C ASN A 54 -21.29 5.35 5.64
N ILE A 55 -20.98 5.33 4.33
CA ILE A 55 -20.29 4.21 3.69
C ILE A 55 -18.80 4.56 3.58
N LYS A 56 -17.94 3.79 4.26
CA LYS A 56 -16.49 3.89 4.08
C LYS A 56 -16.07 3.14 2.81
N MET A 57 -15.24 3.78 2.00
CA MET A 57 -14.62 3.22 0.80
C MET A 57 -13.13 2.99 1.02
N GLU A 58 -12.63 1.87 0.52
CA GLU A 58 -11.20 1.59 0.41
C GLU A 58 -10.71 1.92 -1.00
N ILE A 59 -9.70 2.78 -1.10
CA ILE A 59 -9.09 3.19 -2.36
C ILE A 59 -7.66 2.67 -2.37
N ASP A 60 -7.40 1.60 -3.12
CA ASP A 60 -6.05 1.03 -3.20
C ASP A 60 -5.07 2.04 -3.81
N VAL A 61 -3.97 2.26 -3.09
CA VAL A 61 -2.90 3.19 -3.47
C VAL A 61 -1.79 2.43 -4.19
N VAL A 62 -1.24 1.43 -3.49
CA VAL A 62 -0.04 0.73 -3.93
C VAL A 62 -0.07 -0.71 -3.46
N LYS A 63 0.51 -1.59 -4.26
CA LYS A 63 0.61 -3.01 -3.93
C LYS A 63 2.02 -3.50 -4.17
N SER A 64 2.52 -4.28 -3.22
CA SER A 64 3.74 -5.07 -3.38
C SER A 64 3.40 -6.55 -3.29
N THR A 65 3.89 -7.37 -4.23
CA THR A 65 3.67 -8.82 -4.23
C THR A 65 4.99 -9.57 -4.17
N PHE A 66 5.18 -10.41 -3.15
CA PHE A 66 6.38 -11.22 -2.99
C PHE A 66 6.42 -12.32 -4.04
N VAL A 67 7.53 -12.49 -4.74
CA VAL A 67 7.75 -13.52 -5.77
C VAL A 67 8.77 -14.52 -5.24
N LYS A 68 8.28 -15.63 -4.67
CA LYS A 68 9.11 -16.67 -4.04
C LYS A 68 10.25 -17.18 -4.91
N LYS A 69 10.00 -17.36 -6.22
CA LYS A 69 11.00 -17.87 -7.17
C LYS A 69 12.20 -16.93 -7.30
N ASP A 70 11.94 -15.64 -7.32
CA ASP A 70 12.93 -14.61 -7.58
C ASP A 70 13.41 -13.92 -6.29
N ASN A 71 12.87 -14.36 -5.14
CA ASN A 71 13.12 -13.82 -3.80
C ASN A 71 13.08 -12.29 -3.74
N ASN A 72 12.07 -11.69 -4.36
CA ASN A 72 11.91 -10.24 -4.44
C ASN A 72 10.44 -9.83 -4.38
N TRP A 73 10.19 -8.54 -4.29
CA TRP A 73 8.88 -7.95 -4.24
C TRP A 73 8.62 -7.15 -5.52
N LYS A 74 7.51 -7.42 -6.20
CA LYS A 74 7.07 -6.63 -7.36
C LYS A 74 6.14 -5.52 -6.93
N VAL A 75 6.42 -4.31 -7.40
CA VAL A 75 5.68 -3.10 -7.04
C VAL A 75 4.69 -2.75 -8.14
N TYR A 76 3.45 -2.50 -7.71
CA TYR A 76 2.33 -2.18 -8.58
C TYR A 76 1.61 -0.92 -8.09
N TRP A 77 1.09 -0.15 -9.04
CA TRP A 77 0.23 1.01 -8.82
C TRP A 77 -1.07 0.84 -9.58
N LYS A 78 -2.14 1.49 -9.10
CA LYS A 78 -3.44 1.47 -9.76
C LYS A 78 -3.53 2.66 -10.71
N ARG A 79 -3.80 2.40 -12.00
CA ARG A 79 -4.00 3.49 -12.98
C ARG A 79 -5.47 3.85 -13.08
N ALA A 80 -5.78 4.88 -13.87
CA ALA A 80 -7.15 5.31 -14.17
C ALA A 80 -8.04 4.22 -14.80
N ASP A 81 -7.44 3.14 -15.34
CA ASP A 81 -8.17 1.96 -15.82
C ASP A 81 -8.59 0.99 -14.70
N LEU A 82 -8.33 1.36 -13.44
CA LEU A 82 -8.59 0.60 -12.22
C LEU A 82 -7.84 -0.75 -12.14
N LYS A 83 -6.84 -0.95 -13.00
CA LYS A 83 -6.01 -2.17 -13.02
C LYS A 83 -4.66 -1.92 -12.35
N TRP A 84 -4.05 -3.01 -11.89
CA TRP A 84 -2.70 -3.01 -11.36
C TRP A 84 -1.68 -3.02 -12.50
N HIS A 85 -0.80 -2.03 -12.51
CA HIS A 85 0.32 -1.93 -13.44
C HIS A 85 1.63 -1.99 -12.67
N LEU A 86 2.68 -2.56 -13.26
CA LEU A 86 4.02 -2.49 -12.66
C LEU A 86 4.47 -1.02 -12.57
N TYR A 87 5.07 -0.67 -11.43
CA TYR A 87 5.61 0.66 -11.22
C TYR A 87 6.93 0.80 -12.00
N LYS A 88 6.87 1.51 -13.14
CA LYS A 88 7.97 1.54 -14.12
C LYS A 88 9.33 2.05 -13.57
N PRO A 89 9.39 3.08 -12.70
CA PRO A 89 10.68 3.59 -12.21
C PRO A 89 11.48 2.52 -11.48
N ASN A 90 10.81 1.78 -10.59
CA ASN A 90 11.42 0.71 -9.84
C ASN A 90 10.39 -0.42 -9.58
N PRO A 91 10.25 -1.38 -10.51
CA PRO A 91 9.19 -2.39 -10.44
C PRO A 91 9.50 -3.51 -9.45
N ILE A 92 10.74 -3.58 -8.92
CA ILE A 92 11.21 -4.67 -8.07
C ILE A 92 12.01 -4.11 -6.89
N VAL A 93 11.68 -4.54 -5.68
CA VAL A 93 12.39 -4.21 -4.44
C VAL A 93 12.75 -5.50 -3.69
N GLN A 94 13.76 -5.45 -2.83
CA GLN A 94 14.26 -6.66 -2.14
C GLN A 94 13.46 -6.99 -0.88
N ASN A 95 12.95 -5.98 -0.20
CA ASN A 95 12.21 -6.07 1.06
C ASN A 95 11.13 -4.97 1.10
N LEU A 96 10.25 -5.00 2.10
CA LEU A 96 9.18 -4.01 2.28
C LEU A 96 9.70 -2.67 2.81
N LEU A 97 10.89 -2.61 3.43
CA LEU A 97 11.52 -1.33 3.76
C LEU A 97 11.89 -0.53 2.50
N ASP A 98 12.46 -1.20 1.48
CA ASP A 98 12.76 -0.59 0.18
C ASP A 98 11.47 -0.24 -0.59
N PHE A 99 10.40 -1.00 -0.39
CA PHE A 99 9.07 -0.66 -0.86
C PHE A 99 8.54 0.63 -0.22
N ILE A 100 8.67 0.79 1.09
CA ILE A 100 8.28 2.01 1.83
C ILE A 100 9.05 3.23 1.30
N ARG A 101 10.38 3.13 1.19
CA ARG A 101 11.23 4.22 0.63
C ARG A 101 10.81 4.63 -0.77
N LEU A 102 10.39 3.65 -1.58
CA LEU A 102 9.89 3.90 -2.93
C LEU A 102 8.56 4.67 -2.90
N ILE A 103 7.66 4.34 -1.97
CA ILE A 103 6.41 5.06 -1.77
C ILE A 103 6.67 6.49 -1.31
N GLU A 104 7.57 6.70 -0.33
CA GLU A 104 7.91 8.04 0.18
C GLU A 104 8.57 8.93 -0.87
N LYS A 105 9.43 8.34 -1.71
CA LYS A 105 10.06 9.09 -2.81
C LYS A 105 9.03 9.57 -3.83
N ASP A 106 7.96 8.79 -4.02
CA ASP A 106 6.90 8.95 -5.02
C ASP A 106 7.35 9.69 -6.29
N GLU A 107 8.39 9.18 -6.94
CA GLU A 107 9.11 9.92 -7.99
C GLU A 107 8.20 10.44 -9.11
N TYR A 108 7.10 9.72 -9.37
CA TYR A 108 6.12 10.06 -10.41
C TYR A 108 4.79 10.59 -9.85
N GLY A 109 4.67 10.86 -8.55
CA GLY A 109 3.42 11.32 -7.93
C GLY A 109 2.25 10.35 -8.14
N CYS A 110 2.55 9.05 -8.15
CA CYS A 110 1.64 7.98 -8.53
C CYS A 110 0.86 7.39 -7.36
N PHE A 111 1.25 7.68 -6.11
CA PHE A 111 0.68 7.04 -4.93
C PHE A 111 -0.24 7.98 -4.16
N TRP A 112 0.20 9.20 -3.88
CA TRP A 112 -0.52 10.10 -2.96
C TRP A 112 -1.23 11.28 -3.61
N GLY A 113 -1.13 11.44 -4.94
CA GLY A 113 -1.98 12.32 -5.75
C GLY A 113 -2.10 13.76 -5.28
#